data_AF-G0ME74-F1
#
_entry.id   AF-G0ME74-F1
#
_cell.length_a   1.000
_cell.length_b   1.000
_cell.length_c   1.000
_cell.angle_alpha   90.00
_cell.angle_beta   90.00
_cell.angle_gamma   90.00
#
_symmetry.space_group_name_H-M   'P 1'
#
loop_
_entity.id
_entity.type
_entity.pdbx_description
1 polymer ?
#
loop_
_entity_poly.entity_id
_entity_poly.type
_entity_poly.pdbx_seq_one_letter_code
_entity_poly.pdbx_strand_id
1 'polypeptide(L)'
;MSSNAKDVEAFSMEWPSEEDNAFFAKFAKIEGAREMIRTTPVTLKLPPCKIVFQNLDQLPSDRPLHHHIGRIFDIFIKNNIKKVNGSLKLTKFWLNLQHPAYNEKDGFWIMHKTYEMANGHTLMNIISKHSQSKRELALDEDMVLSMRIFKEGGLVGRGSRLPDVILKKFGMKRPHVLGDTHCLLKAIAIGRTWSDMNSLENDAQVREDAKNKYRCLTRGDNTVASRSRLQMDEAVKLLNETEMDPNVIEHNLEDLSTIARHLPNYIFRVWSVQPGLAVPTVTFEANINAGGLIPLFYHDGHYEFFNPTCANVNVHVDEWIVNRQTT
;
A
#
# COMPACT_ATOMS: atom_id res chain seq x y z
N MET A 1 41.80 12.04 0.57
CA MET A 1 40.65 12.62 1.30
C MET A 1 40.41 14.02 0.79
N SER A 2 39.33 14.23 0.03
CA SER A 2 38.79 15.57 -0.22
C SER A 2 37.29 15.38 -0.44
N SER A 3 36.51 15.65 0.60
CA SER A 3 35.06 15.65 0.58
C SER A 3 34.59 16.83 -0.25
N ASN A 4 34.03 16.56 -1.43
CA ASN A 4 33.31 17.56 -2.21
C ASN A 4 31.96 17.83 -1.53
N ALA A 5 31.99 18.71 -0.53
CA ALA A 5 30.83 19.27 0.14
C ALA A 5 30.57 20.69 -0.41
N LYS A 6 30.15 20.78 -1.67
CA LYS A 6 29.53 21.98 -2.24
C LYS A 6 28.44 21.53 -3.22
N ASP A 7 27.25 22.11 -3.08
CA ASP A 7 26.02 21.90 -3.85
C ASP A 7 25.04 20.85 -3.31
N VAL A 8 24.75 20.90 -2.00
CA VAL A 8 23.41 20.52 -1.51
C VAL A 8 22.67 21.81 -1.21
N GLU A 9 22.06 22.41 -2.24
CA GLU A 9 21.06 23.45 -2.04
C GLU A 9 19.95 22.83 -1.18
N ALA A 10 19.76 23.34 0.04
CA ALA A 10 18.78 22.80 0.97
C ALA A 10 17.39 22.83 0.31
N PHE A 11 16.76 21.66 0.24
CA PHE A 11 15.46 21.52 -0.41
C PHE A 11 14.42 22.40 0.28
N SER A 12 13.76 23.28 -0.49
CA SER A 12 12.66 24.07 0.08
C SER A 12 11.49 23.14 0.43
N MET A 13 11.13 23.16 1.71
CA MET A 13 9.96 22.46 2.28
C MET A 13 8.67 23.29 2.18
N GLU A 14 8.68 24.35 1.38
CA GLU A 14 7.52 25.18 1.11
C GLU A 14 6.72 24.65 -0.08
N TRP A 15 5.42 24.92 -0.09
CA TRP A 15 4.56 24.61 -1.23
C TRP A 15 4.89 25.52 -2.43
N PRO A 16 4.64 25.08 -3.68
CA PRO A 16 4.93 25.88 -4.86
C PRO A 16 4.22 27.25 -4.80
N SER A 17 4.98 28.30 -5.04
CA SER A 17 4.47 29.68 -5.14
C SER A 17 3.72 29.91 -6.45
N GLU A 18 3.11 31.09 -6.63
CA GLU A 18 2.55 31.48 -7.92
C GLU A 18 3.62 31.55 -9.01
N GLU A 19 4.82 32.03 -8.68
CA GLU A 19 5.96 32.07 -9.58
C GLU A 19 6.41 30.66 -10.00
N ASP A 20 6.44 29.72 -9.06
CA ASP A 20 6.76 28.31 -9.38
C ASP A 20 5.72 27.72 -10.34
N ASN A 21 4.44 27.96 -10.09
CA ASN A 21 3.38 27.46 -10.96
C ASN A 21 3.42 28.13 -12.35
N ALA A 22 3.76 29.42 -12.42
CA ALA A 22 3.97 30.12 -13.69
C ALA A 22 5.20 29.59 -14.43
N PHE A 23 6.30 29.31 -13.73
CA PHE A 23 7.48 28.66 -14.28
C PHE A 23 7.13 27.27 -14.84
N PHE A 24 6.41 26.46 -14.07
CA PHE A 24 5.95 25.14 -14.54
C PHE A 24 5.11 25.28 -15.79
N ALA A 25 4.08 26.14 -15.80
CA ALA A 25 3.21 26.33 -16.95
C ALA A 25 3.95 26.85 -18.20
N LYS A 26 4.99 27.67 -18.02
CA LYS A 26 5.81 28.17 -19.13
C LYS A 26 6.69 27.08 -19.75
N PHE A 27 7.24 26.17 -18.95
CA PHE A 27 8.28 25.23 -19.39
C PHE A 27 7.86 23.76 -19.45
N ALA A 28 6.68 23.43 -18.93
CA ALA A 28 6.13 22.08 -18.97
C ALA A 28 4.60 22.09 -19.03
N LYS A 29 4.05 21.06 -19.66
CA LYS A 29 2.62 20.73 -19.57
C LYS A 29 2.46 19.23 -19.33
N ILE A 30 1.36 18.86 -18.67
CA ILE A 30 0.99 17.45 -18.50
C ILE A 30 -0.14 17.13 -19.46
N GLU A 31 0.10 16.23 -20.39
CA GLU A 31 -0.89 15.75 -21.35
C GLU A 31 -1.48 14.40 -20.92
N GLY A 32 -2.78 14.23 -21.12
CA GLY A 32 -3.50 13.04 -20.65
C GLY A 32 -3.61 12.95 -19.13
N ALA A 33 -3.30 14.03 -18.39
CA ALA A 33 -3.55 14.10 -16.95
C ALA A 33 -5.02 13.84 -16.65
N ARG A 34 -5.29 12.72 -15.98
CA ARG A 34 -6.58 12.45 -15.38
C ARG A 34 -6.57 12.93 -13.93
N GLU A 35 -7.75 13.12 -13.36
CA GLU A 35 -7.86 13.26 -11.92
C GLU A 35 -7.19 12.08 -11.20
N MET A 36 -6.70 12.34 -9.99
CA MET A 36 -6.16 11.30 -9.13
C MET A 36 -7.24 10.25 -8.87
N ILE A 37 -6.98 9.01 -9.30
CA ILE A 37 -7.91 7.91 -9.11
C ILE A 37 -7.61 7.25 -7.77
N ARG A 38 -8.64 7.14 -6.93
CA ARG A 38 -8.53 6.32 -5.73
C ARG A 38 -8.41 4.86 -6.14
N THR A 39 -7.27 4.25 -5.80
CA THR A 39 -6.97 2.84 -6.11
C THR A 39 -7.15 1.95 -4.89
N THR A 40 -6.94 2.51 -3.70
CA THR A 40 -7.34 1.95 -2.40
C THR A 40 -7.74 3.11 -1.48
N PRO A 41 -8.34 2.87 -0.31
CA PRO A 41 -8.65 3.95 0.63
C PRO A 41 -7.43 4.73 1.15
N VAL A 42 -6.25 4.09 1.15
CA VAL A 42 -4.96 4.74 1.49
C VAL A 42 -4.15 5.15 0.26
N THR A 43 -4.54 4.82 -0.97
CA THR A 43 -3.75 5.15 -2.16
C THR A 43 -4.54 5.89 -3.23
N LEU A 44 -4.00 7.03 -3.63
CA LEU A 44 -4.38 7.74 -4.84
C LEU A 44 -3.32 7.50 -5.91
N LYS A 45 -3.75 7.22 -7.13
CA LYS A 45 -2.87 7.00 -8.27
C LYS A 45 -3.15 8.07 -9.30
N LEU A 46 -2.10 8.77 -9.73
CA LEU A 46 -2.08 9.47 -10.99
C LEU A 46 -1.79 8.43 -12.09
N PRO A 47 -2.74 8.15 -12.99
CA PRO A 47 -2.48 7.28 -14.13
C PRO A 47 -1.31 7.80 -14.98
N PRO A 48 -0.69 6.93 -15.80
CA PRO A 48 0.34 7.37 -16.74
C PRO A 48 -0.10 8.58 -17.55
N CYS A 49 0.68 9.66 -17.49
CA CYS A 49 0.47 10.89 -18.24
C CYS A 49 1.79 11.35 -18.85
N LYS A 50 1.73 12.06 -19.98
CA LYS A 50 2.93 12.58 -20.63
C LYS A 50 3.34 13.89 -19.97
N ILE A 51 4.63 14.05 -19.70
CA ILE A 51 5.21 15.36 -19.40
C ILE A 51 5.88 15.88 -20.65
N VAL A 52 5.39 17.02 -21.15
CA VAL A 52 5.92 17.64 -22.35
C VAL A 52 6.67 18.90 -21.93
N PHE A 53 7.98 18.90 -22.14
CA PHE A 53 8.82 20.07 -21.96
C PHE A 53 8.63 21.02 -23.14
N GLN A 54 8.58 22.32 -22.85
CA GLN A 54 8.32 23.35 -23.84
C GLN A 54 9.16 24.58 -23.54
N ASN A 55 9.44 25.39 -24.57
CA ASN A 55 10.22 26.63 -24.45
C ASN A 55 11.58 26.43 -23.76
N LEU A 56 12.23 25.27 -23.92
CA LEU A 56 13.51 24.96 -23.25
C LEU A 56 14.65 25.90 -23.69
N ASP A 57 14.55 26.45 -24.90
CA ASP A 57 15.41 27.50 -25.45
C ASP A 57 15.31 28.84 -24.70
N GLN A 58 14.21 29.06 -23.96
CA GLN A 58 13.95 30.27 -23.17
C GLN A 58 14.27 30.08 -21.69
N LEU A 59 14.90 28.97 -21.31
CA LEU A 59 15.33 28.78 -19.93
C LEU A 59 16.38 29.83 -19.55
N PRO A 60 16.30 30.38 -18.32
CA PRO A 60 17.34 31.25 -17.80
C PRO A 60 18.73 30.59 -17.89
N SER A 61 19.75 31.37 -18.24
CA SER A 61 21.13 30.87 -18.35
C SER A 61 21.88 30.88 -17.02
N ASP A 62 21.20 31.14 -15.91
CA ASP A 62 21.77 31.24 -14.56
C ASP A 62 22.10 29.87 -13.96
N ARG A 63 21.44 28.81 -14.43
CA ARG A 63 21.67 27.43 -13.98
C ARG A 63 21.73 26.44 -15.15
N PRO A 64 22.37 25.27 -14.96
CA PRO A 64 22.35 24.20 -15.96
C PRO A 64 20.94 23.64 -16.20
N LEU A 65 20.68 23.13 -17.42
CA LEU A 65 19.40 22.53 -17.82
C LEU A 65 18.82 21.55 -16.79
N HIS A 66 19.64 20.64 -16.25
CA HIS A 66 19.17 19.63 -15.31
C HIS A 66 18.63 20.19 -13.98
N HIS A 67 19.08 21.38 -13.55
CA HIS A 67 18.51 22.07 -12.39
C HIS A 67 17.10 22.59 -12.71
N HIS A 68 16.88 23.16 -13.89
CA HIS A 68 15.56 23.62 -14.29
C HIS A 68 14.58 22.46 -14.46
N ILE A 69 15.01 21.33 -15.04
CA ILE A 69 14.18 20.12 -15.13
C ILE A 69 13.91 19.54 -13.73
N GLY A 70 14.90 19.55 -12.83
CA GLY A 70 14.73 19.18 -11.42
C GLY A 70 13.65 20.02 -10.73
N ARG A 71 13.65 21.34 -10.95
CA ARG A 71 12.60 22.26 -10.47
C ARG A 71 11.22 21.91 -11.03
N ILE A 72 11.10 21.58 -12.32
CA ILE A 72 9.83 21.15 -12.93
C ILE A 72 9.29 19.90 -12.22
N PHE A 73 10.14 18.89 -11.97
CA PHE A 73 9.73 17.70 -11.23
C PHE A 73 9.37 17.99 -9.77
N ASP A 74 10.09 18.90 -9.10
CA ASP A 74 9.76 19.33 -7.74
C ASP A 74 8.34 19.91 -7.67
N ILE A 75 8.03 20.85 -8.57
CA ILE A 75 6.72 21.49 -8.63
C ILE A 75 5.64 20.45 -8.92
N PHE A 76 5.89 19.52 -9.84
CA PHE A 76 4.98 18.42 -10.13
C PHE A 76 4.68 17.56 -8.90
N ILE A 77 5.70 17.10 -8.19
CA ILE A 77 5.55 16.24 -7.00
C ILE A 77 4.77 16.99 -5.93
N LYS A 78 5.19 18.21 -5.59
CA LYS A 78 4.55 19.03 -4.55
C LYS A 78 3.09 19.32 -4.89
N ASN A 79 2.78 19.70 -6.13
CA ASN A 79 1.40 19.98 -6.53
C ASN A 79 0.51 18.74 -6.43
N ASN A 80 1.01 17.55 -6.79
CA ASN A 80 0.23 16.32 -6.65
C ASN A 80 0.03 15.91 -5.18
N ILE A 81 1.03 16.09 -4.31
CA ILE A 81 0.86 15.88 -2.86
C ILE A 81 -0.14 16.88 -2.27
N LYS A 82 -0.04 18.17 -2.64
CA LYS A 82 -0.94 19.23 -2.18
C LYS A 82 -2.39 18.99 -2.60
N LYS A 83 -2.62 18.59 -3.87
CA LYS A 83 -3.96 18.27 -4.41
C LYS A 83 -4.70 17.21 -3.60
N VAL A 84 -3.98 16.31 -2.94
CA VAL A 84 -4.57 15.25 -2.14
C VAL A 84 -4.58 15.56 -0.64
N ASN A 85 -4.27 16.80 -0.25
CA ASN A 85 -4.10 17.26 1.14
C ASN A 85 -3.03 16.45 1.90
N GLY A 86 -1.93 16.09 1.22
CA GLY A 86 -0.79 15.40 1.84
C GLY A 86 0.20 16.35 2.52
N SER A 87 1.16 15.76 3.23
CA SER A 87 2.27 16.42 3.93
C SER A 87 3.60 16.14 3.24
N LEU A 88 4.41 17.17 2.97
CA LEU A 88 5.75 16.99 2.39
C LEU A 88 6.70 16.16 3.28
N LYS A 89 6.44 16.14 4.60
CA LYS A 89 7.24 15.40 5.59
C LYS A 89 6.77 13.97 5.81
N LEU A 90 5.46 13.75 5.79
CA LEU A 90 4.87 12.48 6.24
C LEU A 90 4.31 11.63 5.09
N THR A 91 3.76 12.28 4.06
CA THR A 91 3.12 11.58 2.95
C THR A 91 4.16 10.88 2.08
N LYS A 92 4.11 9.55 2.11
CA LYS A 92 4.92 8.73 1.22
C LYS A 92 4.32 8.72 -0.18
N PHE A 93 5.17 8.60 -1.19
CA PHE A 93 4.76 8.44 -2.57
C PHE A 93 5.69 7.49 -3.32
N TRP A 94 5.16 6.96 -4.43
CA TRP A 94 5.93 6.36 -5.51
C TRP A 94 5.82 7.27 -6.72
N LEU A 95 6.92 7.46 -7.43
CA LEU A 95 6.98 8.18 -8.68
C LEU A 95 7.78 7.35 -9.68
N ASN A 96 7.24 7.22 -10.89
CA ASN A 96 7.91 6.57 -12.00
C ASN A 96 7.94 7.52 -13.20
N LEU A 97 9.09 7.60 -13.84
CA LEU A 97 9.28 8.22 -15.14
C LEU A 97 9.74 7.15 -16.14
N GLN A 98 8.93 6.87 -17.16
CA GLN A 98 9.21 5.89 -18.19
C GLN A 98 9.63 6.58 -19.50
N HIS A 99 10.54 5.94 -20.23
CA HIS A 99 10.95 6.35 -21.56
C HIS A 99 11.10 5.10 -22.46
N PRO A 100 10.58 5.08 -23.70
CA PRO A 100 10.62 3.90 -24.57
C PRO A 100 12.04 3.39 -24.86
N ALA A 101 13.04 4.27 -24.96
CA ALA A 101 14.43 3.87 -25.18
C ALA A 101 15.13 3.29 -23.93
N TYR A 102 14.42 3.17 -22.80
CA TYR A 102 14.98 2.68 -21.54
C TYR A 102 14.54 1.25 -21.21
N ASN A 103 15.41 0.28 -21.52
CA ASN A 103 15.13 -1.17 -21.38
C ASN A 103 15.33 -1.76 -19.97
N GLU A 104 15.70 -0.99 -18.96
CA GLU A 104 15.81 -1.49 -17.56
C GLU A 104 14.43 -1.50 -16.87
N LYS A 105 13.61 -2.38 -17.43
CA LYS A 105 12.37 -3.05 -17.01
C LYS A 105 11.19 -2.31 -16.39
N ASP A 106 11.25 -1.05 -15.96
CA ASP A 106 10.01 -0.33 -15.60
C ASP A 106 10.10 1.21 -15.54
N GLY A 107 11.26 1.84 -15.77
CA GLY A 107 11.47 3.30 -15.71
C GLY A 107 12.37 3.77 -14.57
N PHE A 108 12.42 5.09 -14.32
CA PHE A 108 13.16 5.72 -13.22
C PHE A 108 12.25 5.88 -12.00
N TRP A 109 12.61 5.21 -10.91
CA TRP A 109 11.75 5.10 -9.74
C TRP A 109 12.23 5.88 -8.53
N ILE A 110 11.31 6.59 -7.90
CA ILE A 110 11.37 6.94 -6.48
C ILE A 110 10.31 6.09 -5.78
N MET A 111 10.73 5.20 -4.86
CA MET A 111 9.83 4.29 -4.16
C MET A 111 9.82 4.56 -2.66
N HIS A 112 8.60 4.70 -2.14
CA HIS A 112 8.26 4.74 -0.71
C HIS A 112 9.04 5.83 0.06
N LYS A 113 9.18 7.01 -0.56
CA LYS A 113 9.84 8.18 0.02
C LYS A 113 8.82 9.27 0.31
N THR A 114 9.13 10.12 1.28
CA THR A 114 8.46 11.41 1.46
C THR A 114 9.17 12.45 0.59
N TYR A 115 8.57 13.63 0.40
CA TYR A 115 9.22 14.69 -0.37
C TYR A 115 10.55 15.13 0.27
N GLU A 116 10.60 15.18 1.60
CA GLU A 116 11.83 15.46 2.36
C GLU A 116 12.97 14.48 2.04
N MET A 117 12.64 13.21 1.75
CA MET A 117 13.62 12.18 1.46
C MET A 117 14.00 12.06 -0.02
N ALA A 118 13.08 12.39 -0.93
CA ALA A 118 13.31 12.33 -2.37
C ALA A 118 12.38 13.27 -3.13
N ASN A 119 12.94 13.99 -4.10
CA ASN A 119 12.28 15.07 -4.80
C ASN A 119 12.66 15.09 -6.30
N GLY A 120 12.32 16.15 -7.02
CA GLY A 120 12.59 16.31 -8.44
C GLY A 120 14.08 16.30 -8.80
N HIS A 121 14.92 16.89 -7.95
CA HIS A 121 16.38 16.80 -8.10
C HIS A 121 16.89 15.37 -7.86
N THR A 122 16.28 14.63 -6.93
CA THR A 122 16.58 13.21 -6.72
C THR A 122 16.27 12.39 -7.97
N LEU A 123 15.11 12.65 -8.61
CA LEU A 123 14.75 12.01 -9.87
C LEU A 123 15.75 12.35 -10.98
N MET A 124 16.15 13.63 -11.11
CA MET A 124 17.16 14.04 -12.09
C MET A 124 18.52 13.37 -11.86
N ASN A 125 18.92 13.19 -10.62
CA ASN A 125 20.15 12.46 -10.29
C ASN A 125 20.07 10.99 -10.67
N ILE A 126 18.91 10.35 -10.50
CA ILE A 126 18.67 8.98 -10.98
C ILE A 126 18.80 8.94 -12.51
N ILE A 127 18.10 9.83 -13.23
CA ILE A 127 18.17 9.91 -14.70
C ILE A 127 19.61 10.11 -15.19
N SER A 128 20.33 11.07 -14.60
CA SER A 128 21.71 11.39 -14.98
C SER A 128 22.66 10.20 -14.85
N LYS A 129 22.57 9.45 -13.74
CA LYS A 129 23.38 8.24 -13.53
C LYS A 129 23.18 7.19 -14.62
N HIS A 130 21.95 7.04 -15.11
CA HIS A 130 21.61 6.06 -16.14
C HIS A 130 21.84 6.58 -17.57
N SER A 131 21.73 7.90 -17.81
CA SER A 131 22.04 8.52 -19.10
C SER A 131 23.53 8.43 -19.44
N GLN A 132 24.41 8.46 -18.43
CA GLN A 132 25.87 8.30 -18.62
C GLN A 132 26.25 6.94 -19.24
N SER A 133 25.48 5.89 -18.97
CA SER A 133 25.71 4.55 -19.54
C SER A 133 24.88 4.24 -20.79
N LYS A 134 23.89 5.09 -21.14
CA LYS A 134 22.98 4.90 -22.29
C LYS A 134 22.70 6.23 -23.00
N ARG A 135 23.45 6.49 -24.08
CA ARG A 135 23.38 7.74 -24.87
C ARG A 135 22.04 7.98 -25.59
N GLU A 136 21.20 6.96 -25.73
CA GLU A 136 19.89 7.02 -26.39
C GLU A 136 18.77 7.58 -25.48
N LEU A 137 19.07 7.84 -24.20
CA LEU A 137 18.11 8.40 -23.25
C LEU A 137 18.11 9.94 -23.33
N ALA A 138 17.16 10.51 -24.07
CA ALA A 138 16.90 11.95 -24.13
C ALA A 138 15.77 12.36 -23.17
N LEU A 139 15.75 13.63 -22.77
CA LEU A 139 14.60 14.25 -22.09
C LEU A 139 13.67 14.82 -23.16
N ASP A 140 12.76 14.00 -23.68
CA ASP A 140 11.87 14.35 -24.79
C ASP A 140 10.39 14.12 -24.46
N GLU A 141 9.53 14.22 -25.47
CA GLU A 141 8.07 14.12 -25.41
C GLU A 141 7.54 12.69 -25.20
N ASP A 142 8.41 11.69 -25.18
CA ASP A 142 8.05 10.29 -24.93
C ASP A 142 8.14 9.92 -23.43
N MET A 143 8.50 10.89 -22.59
CA MET A 143 8.52 10.76 -21.14
C MET A 143 7.11 10.63 -20.55
N VAL A 144 6.87 9.50 -19.89
CA VAL A 144 5.59 9.18 -19.24
C VAL A 144 5.77 9.13 -17.72
N LEU A 145 5.04 9.99 -17.01
CA LEU A 145 4.99 10.02 -15.55
C LEU A 145 3.82 9.21 -15.02
N SER A 146 4.05 8.49 -13.92
CA SER A 146 2.98 8.01 -13.07
C SER A 146 3.34 8.18 -11.60
N MET A 147 2.34 8.45 -10.77
CA MET A 147 2.55 8.72 -9.35
C MET A 147 1.52 7.96 -8.51
N ARG A 148 1.94 7.48 -7.34
CA ARG A 148 1.06 6.92 -6.33
C ARG A 148 1.34 7.62 -5.01
N ILE A 149 0.30 8.14 -4.37
CA ILE A 149 0.40 8.84 -3.09
C ILE A 149 -0.30 8.01 -2.03
N PHE A 150 0.41 7.78 -0.93
CA PHE A 150 -0.07 7.01 0.22
C PHE A 150 -0.61 8.01 1.24
N LYS A 151 -1.94 8.11 1.32
CA LYS A 151 -2.62 8.91 2.34
C LYS A 151 -2.43 8.26 3.71
N GLU A 152 -2.12 9.09 4.70
CA GLU A 152 -2.36 8.72 6.10
C GLU A 152 -3.87 8.79 6.35
N GLY A 153 -4.42 7.73 6.93
CA GLY A 153 -5.85 7.43 6.95
C GLY A 153 -6.08 6.04 6.36
N GLY A 154 -5.90 5.04 7.24
CA GLY A 154 -5.68 3.63 6.92
C GLY A 154 -6.77 2.95 6.08
N LEU A 155 -6.50 1.71 5.71
CA LEU A 155 -7.45 0.83 5.03
C LEU A 155 -8.69 0.70 5.92
N VAL A 156 -9.76 1.44 5.63
CA VAL A 156 -10.98 1.45 6.45
C VAL A 156 -11.91 0.32 6.02
N GLY A 157 -12.59 -0.34 6.96
CA GLY A 157 -13.43 -1.51 6.72
C GLY A 157 -14.94 -1.31 6.97
N ARG A 158 -15.78 -1.23 5.92
CA ARG A 158 -17.25 -1.04 5.96
C ARG A 158 -18.09 -2.30 5.69
N GLY A 159 -17.50 -3.49 5.56
CA GLY A 159 -18.30 -4.72 5.39
C GLY A 159 -19.04 -4.87 4.06
N SER A 160 -18.61 -4.20 2.97
CA SER A 160 -19.23 -4.38 1.64
C SER A 160 -19.04 -5.79 1.07
N ARG A 161 -19.96 -6.24 0.19
CA ARG A 161 -19.83 -7.53 -0.51
C ARG A 161 -18.65 -7.50 -1.48
N LEU A 162 -17.71 -8.41 -1.28
CA LEU A 162 -16.56 -8.59 -2.18
C LEU A 162 -16.97 -9.19 -3.54
N PRO A 163 -16.37 -8.71 -4.66
CA PRO A 163 -16.56 -9.33 -5.96
C PRO A 163 -15.98 -10.76 -6.03
N ASP A 164 -16.67 -11.69 -6.71
CA ASP A 164 -16.23 -13.09 -6.85
C ASP A 164 -14.83 -13.22 -7.50
N VAL A 165 -14.48 -12.30 -8.38
CA VAL A 165 -13.15 -12.25 -9.03
C VAL A 165 -12.04 -12.04 -8.01
N ILE A 166 -12.29 -11.23 -6.97
CA ILE A 166 -11.34 -10.97 -5.89
C ILE A 166 -11.25 -12.19 -4.98
N LEU A 167 -12.39 -12.77 -4.58
CA LEU A 167 -12.42 -13.99 -3.76
C LEU A 167 -11.63 -15.13 -4.42
N LYS A 168 -11.78 -15.32 -5.74
CA LYS A 168 -11.02 -16.34 -6.50
C LYS A 168 -9.51 -16.15 -6.44
N LYS A 169 -9.01 -14.91 -6.39
CA LYS A 169 -7.56 -14.64 -6.26
C LYS A 169 -6.98 -15.14 -4.94
N PHE A 170 -7.82 -15.28 -3.90
CA PHE A 170 -7.47 -15.84 -2.60
C PHE A 170 -7.99 -17.27 -2.41
N GLY A 171 -8.43 -17.95 -3.48
CA GLY A 171 -8.93 -19.32 -3.42
C GLY A 171 -10.29 -19.49 -2.73
N MET A 172 -11.03 -18.40 -2.54
CA MET A 172 -12.30 -18.40 -1.82
C MET A 172 -13.49 -18.55 -2.78
N LYS A 173 -14.46 -19.39 -2.39
CA LYS A 173 -15.73 -19.58 -3.13
C LYS A 173 -16.85 -18.66 -2.63
N ARG A 174 -16.70 -18.11 -1.43
CA ARG A 174 -17.67 -17.28 -0.72
C ARG A 174 -16.95 -16.44 0.34
N PRO A 175 -17.50 -15.29 0.74
CA PRO A 175 -16.94 -14.52 1.84
C PRO A 175 -17.05 -15.30 3.16
N HIS A 176 -16.09 -15.09 4.05
CA HIS A 176 -16.15 -15.58 5.43
C HIS A 176 -16.71 -14.52 6.36
N VAL A 177 -16.31 -13.25 6.20
CA VAL A 177 -16.85 -12.13 6.96
C VAL A 177 -18.26 -11.76 6.48
N LEU A 178 -19.17 -11.57 7.43
CA LEU A 178 -20.59 -11.28 7.19
C LEU A 178 -21.03 -9.94 7.82
N GLY A 179 -21.94 -9.27 7.14
CA GLY A 179 -22.54 -8.00 7.56
C GLY A 179 -21.70 -6.77 7.24
N ASP A 180 -22.31 -5.60 7.44
CA ASP A 180 -21.84 -4.32 6.88
C ASP A 180 -21.02 -3.48 7.87
N THR A 181 -20.51 -4.09 8.94
CA THR A 181 -19.77 -3.37 10.02
C THR A 181 -18.68 -4.25 10.62
N HIS A 182 -17.64 -3.63 11.20
CA HIS A 182 -16.57 -4.27 11.98
C HIS A 182 -15.81 -5.37 11.23
N CYS A 183 -15.71 -5.28 9.90
CA CYS A 183 -15.13 -6.36 9.09
C CYS A 183 -13.68 -6.71 9.48
N LEU A 184 -12.86 -5.73 9.91
CA LEU A 184 -11.52 -5.99 10.42
C LEU A 184 -11.53 -6.95 11.61
N LEU A 185 -12.31 -6.63 12.63
CA LEU A 185 -12.37 -7.38 13.89
C LEU A 185 -12.97 -8.77 13.66
N LYS A 186 -14.00 -8.86 12.82
CA LYS A 186 -14.58 -10.14 12.38
C LYS A 186 -13.56 -11.01 11.66
N ALA A 187 -12.81 -10.43 10.72
CA ALA A 187 -11.77 -11.15 9.98
C ALA A 187 -10.66 -11.64 10.93
N ILE A 188 -10.23 -10.81 11.89
CA ILE A 188 -9.23 -11.19 12.91
C ILE A 188 -9.76 -12.31 13.80
N ALA A 189 -11.02 -12.25 14.26
CA ALA A 189 -11.61 -13.31 15.08
C ALA A 189 -11.65 -14.65 14.34
N ILE A 190 -12.04 -14.65 13.07
CA ILE A 190 -12.04 -15.85 12.22
C ILE A 190 -10.59 -16.35 12.02
N GLY A 191 -9.66 -15.46 11.69
CA GLY A 191 -8.26 -15.80 11.44
C GLY A 191 -7.53 -16.33 12.68
N ARG A 192 -7.77 -15.74 13.85
CA ARG A 192 -7.27 -16.24 15.14
C ARG A 192 -7.74 -17.66 15.40
N THR A 193 -9.04 -17.90 15.24
CA THR A 193 -9.62 -19.22 15.44
C THR A 193 -9.08 -20.26 14.44
N TRP A 194 -8.85 -19.84 13.20
CA TRP A 194 -8.18 -20.67 12.18
C TRP A 194 -6.73 -20.97 12.55
N SER A 195 -5.99 -19.99 13.06
CA SER A 195 -4.61 -20.20 13.53
C SER A 195 -4.56 -21.19 14.69
N ASP A 196 -5.45 -21.01 15.66
CA ASP A 196 -5.46 -21.83 16.88
C ASP A 196 -5.80 -23.30 16.59
N MET A 197 -6.72 -23.56 15.65
CA MET A 197 -7.06 -24.95 15.27
C MET A 197 -5.95 -25.65 14.49
N ASN A 198 -5.04 -24.91 13.84
CA ASN A 198 -3.94 -25.46 13.03
C ASN A 198 -2.58 -25.42 13.73
N SER A 199 -2.45 -24.74 14.87
CA SER A 199 -1.19 -24.67 15.60
C SER A 199 -0.92 -25.96 16.38
N LEU A 200 0.16 -26.67 16.03
CA LEU A 200 0.62 -27.84 16.81
C LEU A 200 1.16 -27.48 18.20
N GLU A 201 1.43 -26.20 18.50
CA GLU A 201 1.83 -25.75 19.84
C GLU A 201 0.66 -25.76 20.83
N ASN A 202 -0.56 -25.60 20.32
CA ASN A 202 -1.77 -25.71 21.14
C ASN A 202 -2.06 -27.18 21.46
N ASP A 203 -2.55 -27.47 22.65
CA ASP A 203 -3.00 -28.82 23.00
C ASP A 203 -4.24 -29.26 22.20
N ALA A 204 -4.56 -30.56 22.28
CA ALA A 204 -5.65 -31.14 21.50
C ALA A 204 -7.03 -30.55 21.83
N GLN A 205 -7.26 -30.14 23.08
CA GLN A 205 -8.54 -29.57 23.50
C GLN A 205 -8.68 -28.16 22.92
N VAL A 206 -7.65 -27.32 23.03
CA VAL A 206 -7.64 -25.97 22.44
C VAL A 206 -7.86 -26.02 20.93
N ARG A 207 -7.21 -26.96 20.22
CA ARG A 207 -7.42 -27.13 18.78
C ARG A 207 -8.84 -27.54 18.43
N GLU A 208 -9.46 -28.44 19.19
CA GLU A 208 -10.83 -28.89 18.93
C GLU A 208 -11.86 -27.80 19.26
N ASP A 209 -11.66 -27.02 20.32
CA ASP A 209 -12.50 -25.86 20.67
C ASP A 209 -12.42 -24.78 19.58
N ALA A 210 -11.21 -24.46 19.13
CA ALA A 210 -10.98 -23.53 18.02
C ALA A 210 -11.66 -24.04 16.75
N LYS A 211 -11.52 -25.32 16.41
CA LYS A 211 -12.17 -25.91 15.25
C LYS A 211 -13.70 -25.81 15.32
N ASN A 212 -14.31 -26.09 16.48
CA ASN A 212 -15.75 -25.95 16.66
C ASN A 212 -16.20 -24.49 16.50
N LYS A 213 -15.46 -23.55 17.09
CA LYS A 213 -15.71 -22.12 16.92
C LYS A 213 -15.57 -21.66 15.46
N TYR A 214 -14.51 -22.09 14.78
CA TYR A 214 -14.28 -21.75 13.37
C TYR A 214 -15.42 -22.26 12.48
N ARG A 215 -15.93 -23.46 12.75
CA ARG A 215 -17.11 -24.02 12.08
C ARG A 215 -18.34 -23.14 12.30
N CYS A 216 -18.58 -22.74 13.55
CA CYS A 216 -19.70 -21.87 13.89
C CYS A 216 -19.64 -20.51 13.17
N LEU A 217 -18.44 -19.94 13.01
CA LEU A 217 -18.26 -18.64 12.35
C LEU A 217 -18.36 -18.70 10.82
N THR A 218 -18.02 -19.83 10.18
CA THR A 218 -17.77 -19.87 8.72
C THR A 218 -18.64 -20.86 7.93
N ARG A 219 -19.11 -21.98 8.50
CA ARG A 219 -19.79 -23.04 7.72
C ARG A 219 -21.22 -22.69 7.33
N GLY A 220 -21.66 -23.17 6.17
CA GLY A 220 -22.95 -22.81 5.57
C GLY A 220 -24.16 -23.55 6.14
N ASP A 221 -23.94 -24.53 7.00
CA ASP A 221 -24.95 -25.26 7.76
C ASP A 221 -25.62 -24.35 8.81
N ASN A 222 -24.93 -23.31 9.29
CA ASN A 222 -25.52 -22.25 10.10
C ASN A 222 -26.14 -21.14 9.23
N THR A 223 -27.29 -20.63 9.68
CA THR A 223 -27.95 -19.48 9.03
C THR A 223 -27.01 -18.28 8.95
N VAL A 224 -27.12 -17.50 7.88
CA VAL A 224 -26.31 -16.27 7.68
C VAL A 224 -26.47 -15.32 8.87
N ALA A 225 -27.70 -15.16 9.37
CA ALA A 225 -28.00 -14.31 10.53
C ALA A 225 -27.29 -14.79 11.81
N SER A 226 -27.34 -16.10 12.10
CA SER A 226 -26.66 -16.67 13.28
C SER A 226 -25.15 -16.46 13.21
N ARG A 227 -24.54 -16.73 12.05
CA ARG A 227 -23.09 -16.51 11.84
C ARG A 227 -22.70 -15.05 11.94
N SER A 228 -23.47 -14.15 11.32
CA SER A 228 -23.21 -12.71 11.40
C SER A 228 -23.25 -12.21 12.84
N ARG A 229 -24.18 -12.72 13.66
CA ARG A 229 -24.25 -12.41 15.09
C ARG A 229 -23.03 -12.93 15.84
N LEU A 230 -22.66 -14.20 15.67
CA LEU A 230 -21.50 -14.78 16.33
C LEU A 230 -20.19 -14.07 15.97
N GLN A 231 -20.01 -13.69 14.69
CA GLN A 231 -18.87 -12.89 14.27
C GLN A 231 -18.86 -11.50 14.94
N MET A 232 -20.03 -10.88 15.10
CA MET A 232 -20.16 -9.60 15.79
C MET A 232 -19.85 -9.73 17.29
N ASP A 233 -20.32 -10.78 17.95
CA ASP A 233 -20.04 -11.05 19.37
C ASP A 233 -18.52 -11.16 19.61
N GLU A 234 -17.80 -11.86 18.72
CA GLU A 234 -16.34 -11.96 18.77
C GLU A 234 -15.64 -10.63 18.45
N ALA A 235 -16.17 -9.85 17.52
CA ALA A 235 -15.63 -8.54 17.19
C ALA A 235 -15.73 -7.57 18.38
N VAL A 236 -16.89 -7.51 19.04
CA VAL A 236 -17.12 -6.69 20.23
C VAL A 236 -16.24 -7.17 21.39
N LYS A 237 -16.09 -8.48 21.57
CA LYS A 237 -15.18 -9.04 22.57
C LYS A 237 -13.75 -8.56 22.34
N LEU A 238 -13.25 -8.66 21.11
CA LEU A 238 -11.90 -8.21 20.77
C LEU A 238 -11.73 -6.69 20.98
N LEU A 239 -12.72 -5.87 20.63
CA LEU A 239 -12.68 -4.42 20.87
C LEU A 239 -12.54 -4.12 22.37
N ASN A 240 -13.36 -4.76 23.20
CA ASN A 240 -13.29 -4.62 24.65
C ASN A 240 -11.93 -5.08 25.22
N GLU A 241 -11.37 -6.19 24.74
CA GLU A 241 -10.04 -6.68 25.13
C GLU A 241 -8.93 -5.67 24.79
N THR A 242 -9.10 -4.92 23.70
CA THR A 242 -8.14 -3.90 23.23
C THR A 242 -8.43 -2.48 23.72
N GLU A 243 -9.41 -2.29 24.61
CA GLU A 243 -9.85 -0.97 25.11
C GLU A 243 -10.31 -0.01 23.99
N MET A 244 -10.86 -0.55 22.91
CA MET A 244 -11.40 0.20 21.77
C MET A 244 -12.92 0.35 21.88
N ASP A 245 -13.46 1.47 21.39
CA ASP A 245 -14.91 1.74 21.44
C ASP A 245 -15.71 0.77 20.55
N PRO A 246 -16.61 -0.06 21.11
CA PRO A 246 -17.45 -0.99 20.33
C PRO A 246 -18.45 -0.32 19.37
N ASN A 247 -18.66 0.99 19.49
CA ASN A 247 -19.53 1.74 18.57
C ASN A 247 -18.79 2.21 17.31
N VAL A 248 -17.46 2.12 17.30
CA VAL A 248 -16.66 2.41 16.11
C VAL A 248 -16.77 1.23 15.16
N ILE A 249 -17.52 1.41 14.08
CA ILE A 249 -17.84 0.34 13.12
C ILE A 249 -16.78 0.14 12.02
N GLU A 250 -15.86 1.09 11.89
CA GLU A 250 -14.89 1.22 10.82
C GLU A 250 -13.49 1.32 11.43
N HIS A 251 -12.61 0.40 11.06
CA HIS A 251 -11.25 0.34 11.61
C HIS A 251 -10.19 0.38 10.52
N ASN A 252 -9.05 0.98 10.87
CA ASN A 252 -7.95 1.29 9.99
C ASN A 252 -6.67 0.47 10.35
N LEU A 253 -5.51 0.83 9.78
CA LEU A 253 -4.25 0.12 10.05
C LEU A 253 -3.61 0.44 11.42
N GLU A 254 -3.92 1.61 11.99
CA GLU A 254 -3.50 1.99 13.34
C GLU A 254 -4.26 1.15 14.37
N ASP A 255 -5.57 0.99 14.16
CA ASP A 255 -6.40 0.05 14.92
C ASP A 255 -5.84 -1.38 14.83
N LEU A 256 -5.51 -1.84 13.61
CA LEU A 256 -4.88 -3.13 13.41
C LEU A 256 -3.54 -3.25 14.14
N SER A 257 -2.74 -2.18 14.19
CA SER A 257 -1.47 -2.15 14.91
C SER A 257 -1.69 -2.25 16.43
N THR A 258 -2.75 -1.63 16.95
CA THR A 258 -3.17 -1.75 18.36
C THR A 258 -3.59 -3.17 18.69
N ILE A 259 -4.42 -3.78 17.85
CA ILE A 259 -4.86 -5.17 18.01
C ILE A 259 -3.67 -6.14 17.91
N ALA A 260 -2.74 -5.92 16.98
CA ALA A 260 -1.56 -6.76 16.82
C ALA A 260 -0.65 -6.72 18.05
N ARG A 261 -0.50 -5.56 18.70
CA ARG A 261 0.24 -5.44 19.97
C ARG A 261 -0.43 -6.21 21.11
N HIS A 262 -1.76 -6.26 21.13
CA HIS A 262 -2.52 -7.05 22.11
C HIS A 262 -2.45 -8.56 21.86
N LEU A 263 -2.15 -8.97 20.63
CA LEU A 263 -2.07 -10.37 20.19
C LEU A 263 -0.65 -10.74 19.72
N PRO A 264 0.37 -10.67 20.61
CA PRO A 264 1.78 -10.82 20.22
C PRO A 264 2.14 -12.22 19.70
N ASN A 265 1.31 -13.22 20.00
CA ASN A 265 1.54 -14.61 19.61
C ASN A 265 1.07 -14.92 18.17
N TYR A 266 0.63 -13.92 17.41
CA TYR A 266 0.20 -14.08 16.02
C TYR A 266 0.91 -13.10 15.10
N ILE A 267 1.44 -13.61 13.99
CA ILE A 267 1.84 -12.84 12.82
C ILE A 267 0.56 -12.29 12.19
N PHE A 268 0.47 -10.97 12.07
CA PHE A 268 -0.58 -10.33 11.28
C PHE A 268 -0.01 -10.05 9.91
N ARG A 269 -0.71 -10.51 8.86
CA ARG A 269 -0.31 -10.19 7.48
C ARG A 269 -1.55 -9.84 6.66
N VAL A 270 -1.53 -8.66 6.05
CA VAL A 270 -2.61 -8.16 5.19
C VAL A 270 -2.12 -8.12 3.75
N TRP A 271 -2.86 -8.74 2.84
CA TRP A 271 -2.63 -8.65 1.41
C TRP A 271 -3.62 -7.72 0.74
N SER A 272 -3.26 -7.17 -0.42
CA SER A 272 -4.19 -6.45 -1.28
C SER A 272 -3.93 -6.73 -2.75
N VAL A 273 -4.99 -6.75 -3.54
CA VAL A 273 -4.92 -6.89 -5.01
C VAL A 273 -4.74 -5.50 -5.60
N GLN A 274 -3.48 -5.14 -5.89
CA GLN A 274 -3.18 -3.83 -6.46
C GLN A 274 -3.55 -3.76 -7.94
N PRO A 275 -4.16 -2.66 -8.42
CA PRO A 275 -4.46 -2.49 -9.84
C PRO A 275 -3.20 -2.58 -10.71
N GLY A 276 -3.22 -3.47 -11.69
CA GLY A 276 -2.09 -3.74 -12.60
C GLY A 276 -1.16 -4.86 -12.14
N LEU A 277 -1.32 -5.41 -10.92
CA LEU A 277 -0.56 -6.57 -10.47
C LEU A 277 -1.37 -7.87 -10.65
N ALA A 278 -0.71 -8.89 -11.18
CA ALA A 278 -1.32 -10.21 -11.37
C ALA A 278 -1.59 -10.91 -10.03
N VAL A 279 -0.74 -10.67 -9.03
CA VAL A 279 -0.73 -11.35 -7.73
C VAL A 279 -1.01 -10.39 -6.55
N PRO A 280 -1.63 -10.85 -5.46
CA PRO A 280 -1.76 -10.09 -4.22
C PRO A 280 -0.41 -9.74 -3.60
N THR A 281 -0.29 -8.55 -3.02
CA THR A 281 0.94 -8.09 -2.34
C THR A 281 0.67 -7.81 -0.87
N VAL A 282 1.65 -8.08 -0.01
CA VAL A 282 1.57 -7.72 1.42
C VAL A 282 1.60 -6.19 1.56
N THR A 283 0.64 -5.65 2.31
CA THR A 283 0.49 -4.21 2.59
C THR A 283 0.63 -3.87 4.07
N PHE A 284 0.53 -4.86 4.95
CA PHE A 284 0.77 -4.71 6.39
C PHE A 284 1.33 -6.01 6.94
N GLU A 285 2.27 -5.88 7.88
CA GLU A 285 2.84 -6.99 8.62
C GLU A 285 3.18 -6.57 10.05
N ALA A 286 2.92 -7.45 11.01
CA ALA A 286 3.32 -7.27 12.41
C ALA A 286 3.62 -8.62 13.06
N ASN A 287 4.40 -8.59 14.15
CA ASN A 287 4.77 -9.74 14.97
C ASN A 287 5.44 -10.89 14.18
N ILE A 288 6.36 -10.59 13.27
CA ILE A 288 6.96 -11.54 12.31
C ILE A 288 7.58 -12.82 12.91
N ASN A 289 7.89 -12.83 14.21
CA ASN A 289 8.51 -13.96 14.91
C ASN A 289 7.50 -14.80 15.72
N ALA A 290 6.21 -14.54 15.57
CA ALA A 290 5.18 -15.23 16.33
C ALA A 290 4.81 -16.60 15.73
N GLY A 291 4.30 -17.52 16.57
CA GLY A 291 3.96 -18.89 16.14
C GLY A 291 2.65 -18.99 15.36
N GLY A 292 1.65 -18.15 15.67
CA GLY A 292 0.37 -18.11 14.97
C GLY A 292 0.39 -17.24 13.71
N LEU A 293 -0.55 -17.46 12.79
CA LEU A 293 -0.73 -16.62 11.60
C LEU A 293 -2.18 -16.17 11.49
N ILE A 294 -2.40 -14.86 11.38
CA ILE A 294 -3.69 -14.24 11.06
C ILE A 294 -3.60 -13.65 9.65
N PRO A 295 -4.04 -14.39 8.62
CA PRO A 295 -3.97 -13.99 7.24
C PRO A 295 -5.24 -13.23 6.82
N LEU A 296 -5.06 -11.98 6.43
CA LEU A 296 -6.14 -11.08 6.04
C LEU A 296 -5.92 -10.58 4.62
N PHE A 297 -6.97 -10.28 3.87
CA PHE A 297 -6.81 -9.40 2.72
C PHE A 297 -7.76 -8.23 2.78
N TYR A 298 -7.33 -7.18 2.11
CA TYR A 298 -8.05 -5.94 1.99
C TYR A 298 -8.39 -5.64 0.54
N HIS A 299 -9.67 -5.37 0.29
CA HIS A 299 -10.14 -4.89 -1.00
C HIS A 299 -11.29 -3.90 -0.81
N ASP A 300 -11.19 -2.74 -1.48
CA ASP A 300 -12.24 -1.72 -1.59
C ASP A 300 -13.06 -1.46 -0.32
N GLY A 301 -12.37 -1.12 0.77
CA GLY A 301 -13.07 -0.80 2.00
C GLY A 301 -13.48 -2.01 2.84
N HIS A 302 -12.96 -3.21 2.58
CA HIS A 302 -13.34 -4.43 3.29
C HIS A 302 -12.13 -5.28 3.66
N TYR A 303 -12.10 -5.76 4.90
CA TYR A 303 -11.17 -6.79 5.37
C TYR A 303 -11.85 -8.16 5.39
N GLU A 304 -11.14 -9.15 4.91
CA GLU A 304 -11.60 -10.52 4.84
C GLU A 304 -10.50 -11.48 5.31
N PHE A 305 -10.92 -12.58 5.91
CA PHE A 305 -10.04 -13.70 6.23
C PHE A 305 -10.03 -14.72 5.07
N PHE A 306 -8.84 -15.20 4.71
CA PHE A 306 -8.68 -16.27 3.73
C PHE A 306 -7.79 -17.38 4.28
N ASN A 307 -7.99 -18.61 3.77
CA ASN A 307 -7.10 -19.71 4.11
C ASN A 307 -5.78 -19.56 3.31
N PRO A 308 -4.60 -19.49 3.96
CA PRO A 308 -3.30 -19.28 3.31
C PRO A 308 -2.77 -20.52 2.56
N THR A 309 -3.65 -21.36 2.02
CA THR A 309 -3.31 -22.50 1.14
C THR A 309 -3.37 -22.13 -0.35
N CYS A 310 -3.64 -20.87 -0.68
CA CYS A 310 -3.76 -20.41 -2.06
C CYS A 310 -2.38 -20.15 -2.68
N ALA A 311 -2.01 -20.92 -3.72
CA ALA A 311 -0.74 -20.79 -4.45
C ALA A 311 -0.48 -19.38 -5.03
N ASN A 312 -1.53 -18.58 -5.26
CA ASN A 312 -1.41 -17.21 -5.78
C ASN A 312 -0.98 -16.20 -4.71
N VAL A 313 -1.14 -16.55 -3.43
CA VAL A 313 -0.64 -15.76 -2.33
C VAL A 313 0.68 -16.43 -1.97
N ASN A 314 1.78 -15.74 -2.25
CA ASN A 314 3.13 -16.23 -1.92
C ASN A 314 3.34 -16.14 -0.39
N VAL A 315 2.50 -16.86 0.34
CA VAL A 315 2.77 -17.25 1.70
C VAL A 315 3.91 -18.23 1.53
N HIS A 316 5.10 -17.96 2.05
CA HIS A 316 6.08 -19.01 2.24
C HIS A 316 5.50 -20.00 3.26
N VAL A 317 4.56 -20.84 2.81
CA VAL A 317 3.96 -21.91 3.61
C VAL A 317 5.07 -22.88 3.99
N ASP A 318 6.09 -23.00 3.13
CA ASP A 318 7.29 -23.77 3.41
C ASP A 318 8.04 -23.24 4.65
N GLU A 319 8.10 -21.94 4.95
CA GLU A 319 8.73 -21.48 6.20
C GLU A 319 7.89 -21.75 7.45
N TRP A 320 6.57 -21.87 7.32
CA TRP A 320 5.66 -22.18 8.43
C TRP A 320 5.48 -23.69 8.67
N ILE A 321 5.63 -24.52 7.61
CA ILE A 321 5.56 -25.99 7.68
C ILE A 321 6.94 -26.64 7.86
N VAL A 322 8.02 -26.09 7.27
CA VAL A 322 9.36 -26.71 7.29
C VAL A 322 10.12 -26.46 8.59
N ASN A 323 9.83 -25.38 9.33
CA ASN A 323 10.44 -25.13 10.64
C ASN A 323 9.97 -26.08 11.77
N ARG A 324 9.22 -27.15 11.46
CA ARG A 324 8.84 -28.20 12.42
C ARG A 324 9.21 -29.62 12.00
N GLN A 325 10.02 -29.80 10.96
CA GLN A 325 10.60 -31.12 10.63
C GLN A 325 12.04 -31.31 11.14
N THR A 326 12.65 -30.28 11.73
CA THR A 326 13.99 -30.35 12.31
C THR A 326 14.08 -29.60 13.63
N THR A 327 13.44 -30.11 14.68
CA THR A 327 13.95 -30.13 16.07
C THR A 327 13.10 -31.05 16.92
#